data_AF-A0A7W5SIX4-F1
#
_entry.id   AF-A0A7W5SIX4-F1
#
_cell.length_a   1.000
_cell.length_b   1.000
_cell.length_c   1.000
_cell.angle_alpha   90.00
_cell.angle_beta   90.00
_cell.angle_gamma   90.00
#
_symmetry.space_group_name_H-M   'P 1'
#
loop_
_entity.id
_entity.type
_entity.pdbx_description
1 polymer ?
#
loop_
_entity_poly.entity_id
_entity_poly.type
_entity_poly.pdbx_seq_one_letter_code
_entity_poly.pdbx_strand_id
1 'polypeptide(L)' 'MTQNIVNAAPARLSSLFTDPAVKVAFERAERDNGAALVVPAQRPPRFVGGAGASLQWRRNLEALELA' A
#
# COMPACT_ATOMS: atom_id res chain seq x y z
N MET A 1 -8.69 17.07 -20.85
CA MET A 1 -8.29 15.83 -20.14
C MET A 1 -8.64 16.01 -18.68
N THR A 2 -9.85 15.62 -18.30
CA THR A 2 -10.38 15.77 -16.95
C THR A 2 -9.88 14.59 -16.13
N GLN A 3 -8.94 14.82 -15.22
CA GLN A 3 -8.46 13.77 -14.33
C GLN A 3 -9.60 13.44 -13.36
N ASN A 4 -10.17 12.24 -13.48
CA ASN A 4 -11.10 11.71 -12.48
C ASN A 4 -10.34 11.57 -11.17
N ILE A 5 -10.52 12.54 -10.27
CA ILE A 5 -10.11 12.40 -8.88
C ILE A 5 -11.04 11.33 -8.31
N VAL A 6 -10.59 10.08 -8.32
CA VAL A 6 -11.20 9.04 -7.50
C VAL A 6 -11.04 9.51 -6.07
N ASN A 7 -12.13 9.99 -5.52
CA ASN A 7 -12.27 10.39 -4.12
C ASN A 7 -12.11 9.11 -3.30
N ALA A 8 -10.87 8.67 -3.09
CA ALA A 8 -10.57 7.46 -2.36
C ALA A 8 -10.94 7.73 -0.91
N ALA A 9 -12.12 7.22 -0.52
CA ALA A 9 -12.59 7.31 0.85
C ALA A 9 -11.47 6.82 1.78
N PRO A 10 -11.21 7.53 2.88
CA PRO A 10 -10.12 7.16 3.78
C PRO A 10 -10.31 5.71 4.25
N ALA A 11 -9.32 4.87 3.98
CA ALA A 11 -9.31 3.48 4.39
C ALA A 11 -8.62 3.34 5.76
N ARG A 12 -9.05 2.38 6.57
CA ARG A 12 -8.34 2.03 7.80
C ARG A 12 -6.97 1.45 7.45
N LEU A 13 -5.94 1.88 8.15
CA LEU A 13 -4.59 1.36 8.01
C LEU A 13 -4.53 -0.15 8.25
N SER A 14 -5.32 -0.68 9.19
CA SER A 14 -5.47 -2.11 9.44
C SER A 14 -5.90 -2.93 8.22
N SER A 15 -6.65 -2.34 7.27
CA SER A 15 -7.11 -3.06 6.08
C SER A 15 -6.01 -3.32 5.04
N LEU A 16 -4.84 -2.70 5.20
CA LEU A 16 -3.71 -2.85 4.29
C LEU A 16 -2.82 -4.06 4.60
N PHE A 17 -3.05 -4.75 5.73
CA PHE A 17 -2.21 -5.85 6.19
C PHE A 17 -2.93 -7.19 6.10
N THR A 18 -2.25 -8.20 5.54
CA THR A 18 -2.72 -9.59 5.51
C THR A 18 -2.23 -10.38 6.72
N ASP A 19 -1.09 -10.00 7.30
CA ASP A 19 -0.57 -10.62 8.51
C ASP A 19 -1.53 -10.38 9.70
N PRO A 20 -2.02 -11.44 10.36
CA PRO A 20 -3.00 -11.29 11.43
C PRO A 20 -2.49 -10.49 12.64
N ALA A 21 -1.22 -10.66 13.01
CA ALA A 21 -0.66 -10.00 14.19
C ALA A 21 -0.50 -8.50 13.93
N VAL A 22 0.01 -8.14 12.76
CA VAL A 22 0.16 -6.74 12.33
C VAL A 22 -1.21 -6.07 12.20
N LYS A 23 -2.17 -6.75 11.57
CA LYS A 23 -3.54 -6.24 11.43
C LYS A 23 -4.16 -5.92 12.79
N VAL A 24 -4.11 -6.86 13.74
CA VAL A 24 -4.67 -6.68 15.08
C VAL A 24 -4.00 -5.54 15.84
N ALA A 25 -2.67 -5.36 15.70
CA ALA A 25 -1.96 -4.25 16.32
C ALA A 25 -2.50 -2.90 15.83
N PHE A 26 -2.71 -2.75 14.52
CA PHE A 26 -3.27 -1.53 13.94
C PHE A 26 -4.76 -1.35 14.25
N GLU A 27 -5.57 -2.40 14.27
CA GLU A 27 -6.99 -2.31 14.67
C GLU A 27 -7.14 -1.79 16.11
N ARG A 28 -6.27 -2.24 17.03
CA ARG A 28 -6.24 -1.75 18.41
C ARG A 28 -5.83 -0.28 18.47
N ALA A 29 -4.75 0.09 17.79
CA ALA A 29 -4.31 1.48 17.73
C ALA A 29 -5.39 2.42 17.16
N GLU A 30 -6.10 1.99 16.10
CA GLU A 30 -7.21 2.72 15.50
C GLU A 30 -8.42 2.86 16.43
N ARG A 31 -8.68 1.84 17.25
CA ARG A 31 -9.77 1.89 18.24
C ARG A 31 -9.44 2.82 19.39
N ASP A 32 -8.22 2.76 19.88
CA ASP A 32 -7.81 3.41 21.13
C ASP A 32 -7.44 4.89 20.93
N ASN A 33 -6.84 5.25 19.79
CA ASN A 33 -6.41 6.62 19.47
C ASN A 33 -7.25 7.32 18.37
N GLY A 34 -8.31 6.65 17.88
CA GLY A 34 -9.10 7.12 16.74
C GLY A 34 -8.56 6.61 15.40
N ALA A 35 -9.42 6.65 14.37
CA ALA A 35 -9.14 6.00 13.10
C ALA A 35 -7.85 6.53 12.45
N ALA A 36 -6.84 5.65 12.33
CA ALA A 36 -5.66 5.88 11.50
C ALA A 36 -6.06 5.71 10.03
N LEU A 37 -6.43 6.83 9.42
CA LEU A 37 -6.88 6.89 8.04
C LEU A 37 -5.68 7.04 7.10
N VAL A 38 -5.58 6.15 6.11
CA VAL A 38 -4.57 6.25 5.07
C VAL A 38 -5.20 6.94 3.86
N VAL A 39 -4.55 8.00 3.41
CA VAL A 39 -4.86 8.61 2.11
C VAL A 39 -3.93 7.97 1.08
N PRO A 40 -4.47 7.26 0.06
CA PRO A 40 -3.62 6.71 -0.98
C PRO A 40 -2.86 7.84 -1.69
N ALA A 41 -1.56 7.65 -1.84
CA ALA A 41 -0.72 8.62 -2.51
C ALA A 41 -1.18 8.81 -3.97
N GLN A 42 -1.40 10.06 -4.39
CA GLN A 42 -1.82 10.38 -5.77
C GLN A 42 -0.82 9.92 -6.84
N ARG A 43 0.46 9.84 -6.46
CA ARG A 43 1.53 9.36 -7.31
C ARG A 43 2.11 8.08 -6.71
N PRO A 44 2.38 7.05 -7.53
CA PRO A 44 3.10 5.88 -7.07
C PRO A 44 4.42 6.32 -6.40
N PRO A 45 4.78 5.73 -5.25
CA PRO A 45 6.02 6.08 -4.58
C PRO A 45 7.19 5.83 -5.53
N ARG A 46 8.12 6.79 -5.58
CA ARG A 46 9.39 6.60 -6.28
C ARG A 46 10.29 5.73 -5.39
N PHE A 47 10.40 4.46 -5.73
CA PHE A 47 11.40 3.59 -5.11
C PHE A 47 12.78 3.97 -5.66
N VAL A 48 13.70 4.28 -4.75
CA VAL A 48 15.09 4.63 -5.08
C VAL A 48 16.06 3.68 -4.36
N GLY A 49 17.23 3.47 -4.98
CA GLY A 49 18.26 2.57 -4.45
C GLY A 49 17.79 1.10 -4.39
N GLY A 50 18.11 0.42 -3.28
CA GLY A 50 17.87 -1.01 -3.12
C GLY A 50 16.40 -1.43 -3.26
N ALA A 51 15.46 -0.65 -2.73
CA ALA A 51 14.03 -0.95 -2.86
C ALA A 51 13.54 -0.89 -4.33
N GLY A 52 14.13 0.00 -5.13
CA GLY A 52 13.84 0.08 -6.58
C GLY A 52 14.37 -1.14 -7.33
N ALA A 53 15.60 -1.56 -7.01
CA ALA A 53 16.21 -2.74 -7.61
C ALA A 53 15.43 -4.03 -7.31
N SER A 54 14.97 -4.23 -6.07
CA SER A 54 14.16 -5.40 -5.69
C SER A 54 12.81 -5.46 -6.41
N LEU A 55 12.18 -4.31 -6.66
CA LEU A 55 10.90 -4.25 -7.38
C LEU A 55 11.06 -4.59 -8.87
N GLN A 56 12.13 -4.08 -9.49
CA GLN A 56 12.47 -4.42 -10.88
C GLN A 56 12.80 -5.91 -11.02
N TRP A 57 13.55 -6.48 -10.09
CA TRP A 57 13.85 -7.91 -10.05
C TRP A 57 12.58 -8.76 -10.03
N ARG A 58 11.62 -8.47 -9.14
CA ARG A 58 10.34 -9.20 -9.08
C ARG A 58 9.54 -9.11 -10.38
N ARG A 59 9.42 -7.91 -10.96
CA ARG A 59 8.71 -7.72 -12.23
C ARG A 59 9.32 -8.53 -13.37
N ASN A 60 10.65 -8.62 -13.43
CA ASN A 60 11.33 -9.42 -14.45
C ASN A 60 11.06 -10.92 -14.27
N LEU A 61 10.98 -11.39 -13.03
CA LEU A 61 10.70 -12.78 -12.70
C LEU A 61 9.27 -13.16 -13.11
N GLU A 62 8.29 -12.31 -12.78
CA GLU A 62 6.89 -12.47 -13.20
C GLU A 62 6.75 -12.48 -14.74
N ALA A 63 7.51 -11.64 -15.45
CA ALA A 63 7.50 -11.60 -16.91
C ALA A 63 8.09 -12.87 -17.56
N LEU A 64 9.05 -13.53 -16.90
CA LEU A 64 9.66 -14.78 -17.36
C LEU A 64 8.76 -15.99 -17.11
N GLU A 65 7.97 -16.00 -16.03
CA GLU A 65 7.04 -17.10 -15.72
C GLU A 65 5.77 -17.09 -16.61
N LEU A 66 5.50 -15.97 -17.28
CA LEU A 66 4.38 -15.80 -18.21
C LEU A 66 4.74 -16.07 -19.69
N ALA A 67 6.00 -16.38 -19.99
CA ALA A 67 6.52 -16.62 -21.35
C ALA A 67 6.77 -18.11 -21.60
#